data_AF-A0A127SV50-F1
#
_entry.id   AF-A0A127SV50-F1
#
_cell.length_a   1.000
_cell.length_b   1.000
_cell.length_c   1.000
_cell.angle_alpha   90.00
_cell.angle_beta   90.00
_cell.angle_gamma   90.00
#
_symmetry.space_group_name_H-M   'P 1'
#
loop_
_entity.id
_entity.type
_entity.pdbx_description
1 polymer ?
#
loop_
_entity_poly.entity_id
_entity_poly.type
_entity_poly.pdbx_seq_one_letter_code
_entity_poly.pdbx_strand_id
1 'polypeptide(L)'
;MEENRMTGRVTIPTDLDVVPETLQILKKWGADAIRDCDGTDFPQELKDADAKIYSTYYTTRKDNAWAKANPDEVQQCYIMTGFYTAPGDTVTIPLMKGISPELMQVNTNDDITRWWEVMDRTTGQPVPPELWSYADGSVTVQAVPFHE
;
A
#
# COMPACT_ATOMS: atom_id res chain seq x y z
N MET A 1 -16.04 -0.59 -50.62
CA MET A 1 -14.66 -1.00 -50.33
C MET A 1 -14.64 -1.36 -48.85
N GLU A 2 -14.54 -2.64 -48.51
CA GLU A 2 -14.17 -3.01 -47.15
C GLU A 2 -12.72 -2.56 -46.97
N GLU A 3 -12.53 -1.46 -46.22
CA GLU A 3 -11.23 -1.18 -45.64
C GLU A 3 -10.77 -2.45 -44.93
N ASN A 4 -9.55 -2.88 -45.22
CA ASN A 4 -8.91 -4.02 -44.58
C ASN A 4 -8.68 -3.63 -43.11
N ARG A 5 -9.73 -3.68 -42.29
CA ARG A 5 -9.72 -3.24 -40.90
C ARG A 5 -8.88 -4.24 -40.14
N MET A 6 -7.71 -3.79 -39.71
CA MET A 6 -6.86 -4.56 -38.81
C MET A 6 -7.61 -4.74 -37.49
N THR A 7 -7.70 -5.98 -37.03
CA THR A 7 -8.31 -6.36 -35.75
C THR A 7 -7.29 -7.07 -34.87
N GLY A 8 -7.57 -7.13 -33.57
CA GLY A 8 -6.75 -7.71 -32.52
C GLY A 8 -5.62 -6.81 -32.03
N ARG A 9 -4.85 -7.32 -31.05
CA ARG A 9 -3.79 -6.58 -30.32
C ARG A 9 -4.32 -5.38 -29.53
N VAL A 10 -5.59 -5.42 -29.16
CA VAL A 10 -6.25 -4.39 -28.36
C VAL A 10 -7.04 -5.07 -27.27
N THR A 11 -6.75 -4.70 -26.02
CA THR A 11 -7.49 -5.12 -24.84
C THR A 11 -8.35 -3.97 -24.33
N ILE A 12 -9.65 -4.22 -24.11
CA ILE A 12 -10.58 -3.21 -23.61
C ILE A 12 -11.06 -3.57 -22.20
N PRO A 13 -11.31 -2.58 -21.32
CA PRO A 13 -11.91 -2.84 -20.01
C PRO A 13 -13.42 -3.12 -20.13
N THR A 14 -13.99 -3.78 -19.12
CA THR A 14 -15.44 -3.96 -18.97
C THR A 14 -15.86 -3.76 -17.51
N ASP A 15 -17.18 -3.64 -17.28
CA ASP A 15 -17.84 -3.61 -15.98
C ASP A 15 -19.24 -4.26 -16.12
N LEU A 16 -19.81 -4.74 -15.01
CA LEU A 16 -21.14 -5.36 -14.96
C LEU A 16 -22.24 -4.42 -15.49
N ASP A 17 -22.10 -3.12 -15.24
CA ASP A 17 -23.13 -2.13 -15.61
C ASP A 17 -23.04 -1.64 -17.07
N VAL A 18 -22.03 -2.05 -17.84
CA VAL A 18 -21.77 -1.56 -19.21
C VAL A 18 -21.48 -2.68 -20.22
N VAL A 19 -22.04 -3.87 -19.98
CA VAL A 19 -21.91 -5.03 -20.87
C VAL A 19 -22.32 -4.70 -22.32
N PRO A 20 -23.47 -4.06 -22.60
CA PRO A 20 -23.87 -3.74 -23.97
C PRO A 20 -22.87 -2.81 -24.68
N GLU A 21 -22.37 -1.80 -24.00
CA GLU A 21 -21.38 -0.84 -24.49
C GLU A 21 -20.03 -1.52 -24.73
N THR A 22 -19.64 -2.45 -23.86
CA THR A 22 -18.42 -3.26 -24.01
C THR A 22 -18.46 -4.04 -25.32
N LEU A 23 -19.58 -4.71 -25.63
CA LEU A 23 -19.76 -5.46 -26.88
C LEU A 23 -19.72 -4.53 -28.12
N GLN A 24 -20.31 -3.33 -28.01
CA GLN A 24 -20.23 -2.34 -29.08
C GLN A 24 -18.80 -1.89 -29.33
N ILE A 25 -18.03 -1.63 -28.28
CA ILE A 25 -16.62 -1.21 -28.36
C ILE A 25 -15.77 -2.36 -28.90
N LEU A 26 -15.96 -3.59 -28.42
CA LEU A 26 -15.27 -4.79 -28.89
C LEU A 26 -15.35 -4.89 -30.42
N LYS A 27 -16.57 -4.77 -30.96
CA LYS A 27 -16.81 -4.79 -32.42
C LYS A 27 -16.26 -3.57 -33.13
N LYS A 28 -16.45 -2.36 -32.58
CA LYS A 28 -16.07 -1.10 -33.24
C LYS A 28 -14.57 -0.95 -33.35
N TRP A 29 -13.83 -1.35 -32.32
CA TRP A 29 -12.38 -1.23 -32.25
C TRP A 29 -11.67 -2.49 -32.77
N GLY A 30 -12.40 -3.59 -32.96
CA GLY A 30 -11.82 -4.87 -33.34
C GLY A 30 -10.91 -5.43 -32.25
N ALA A 31 -11.26 -5.23 -30.98
CA ALA A 31 -10.48 -5.75 -29.87
C ALA A 31 -10.61 -7.28 -29.76
N ASP A 32 -9.52 -7.96 -29.38
CA ASP A 32 -9.44 -9.42 -29.23
C ASP A 32 -9.32 -9.87 -27.77
N ALA A 33 -9.39 -8.92 -26.84
CA ALA A 33 -9.28 -9.19 -25.41
C ALA A 33 -10.14 -8.24 -24.59
N ILE A 34 -10.72 -8.76 -23.52
CA ILE A 34 -11.49 -8.02 -22.51
C ILE A 34 -10.77 -8.18 -21.18
N ARG A 35 -10.58 -7.07 -20.46
CA ARG A 35 -10.03 -7.03 -19.11
C ARG A 35 -11.14 -6.73 -18.13
N ASP A 36 -11.37 -7.67 -17.21
CA ASP A 36 -12.40 -7.58 -16.18
C ASP A 36 -12.16 -6.42 -15.20
N CYS A 37 -13.24 -5.85 -14.65
CA CYS A 37 -13.12 -4.87 -13.58
C CYS A 37 -12.59 -5.54 -12.31
N ASP A 38 -11.78 -4.80 -11.57
CA ASP A 38 -11.00 -5.35 -10.47
C ASP A 38 -11.88 -5.74 -9.27
N GLY A 39 -12.19 -7.02 -9.14
CA GLY A 39 -12.82 -7.58 -7.94
C GLY A 39 -14.34 -7.68 -7.98
N THR A 40 -14.96 -7.56 -9.16
CA THR A 40 -16.34 -7.94 -9.45
C THR A 40 -16.40 -9.35 -10.06
N ASP A 41 -17.58 -9.95 -10.09
CA ASP A 41 -17.81 -11.17 -10.87
C ASP A 41 -17.80 -10.81 -12.36
N PHE A 42 -17.09 -11.59 -13.18
CA PHE A 42 -17.06 -11.36 -14.62
C PHE A 42 -18.46 -11.60 -15.24
N PRO A 43 -19.03 -10.66 -16.01
CA PRO A 43 -20.37 -10.79 -16.58
C PRO A 43 -20.50 -12.04 -17.44
N GLN A 44 -21.52 -12.85 -17.18
CA GLN A 44 -21.71 -14.11 -17.91
C GLN A 44 -21.94 -13.86 -19.41
N GLU A 45 -22.59 -12.75 -19.79
CA GLU A 45 -22.85 -12.42 -21.20
C GLU A 45 -21.57 -12.14 -21.99
N LEU A 46 -20.45 -11.79 -21.33
CA LEU A 46 -19.16 -11.56 -21.97
C LEU A 46 -18.30 -12.83 -22.05
N LYS A 47 -18.68 -13.93 -21.38
CA LYS A 47 -17.95 -15.21 -21.50
C LYS A 47 -18.14 -15.85 -22.87
N ASP A 48 -19.28 -15.56 -23.50
CA ASP A 48 -19.62 -16.03 -24.85
C ASP A 48 -19.06 -15.11 -25.94
N ALA A 49 -18.42 -13.99 -25.57
CA ALA A 49 -17.71 -13.15 -26.52
C ALA A 49 -16.46 -13.87 -27.04
N ASP A 50 -16.21 -13.81 -28.34
CA ASP A 50 -14.99 -14.36 -28.97
C ASP A 50 -13.78 -13.45 -28.70
N ALA A 51 -13.40 -13.33 -27.42
CA ALA A 51 -12.31 -12.50 -26.94
C ALA A 51 -11.56 -13.19 -25.79
N LYS A 52 -10.26 -12.95 -25.69
CA LYS A 52 -9.46 -13.42 -24.55
C LYS A 52 -9.88 -12.67 -23.28
N ILE A 53 -10.14 -13.40 -22.21
CA ILE A 53 -10.51 -12.80 -20.92
C ILE A 53 -9.28 -12.69 -20.04
N TYR A 54 -9.00 -11.47 -19.58
CA TYR A 54 -7.95 -11.16 -18.62
C TYR A 54 -8.59 -10.77 -17.30
N SER A 55 -8.22 -11.47 -16.23
CA SER A 55 -8.63 -11.16 -14.86
C SER A 55 -7.40 -10.86 -14.01
N THR A 56 -7.53 -9.87 -13.14
CA THR A 56 -6.47 -9.53 -12.19
C THR A 56 -6.46 -10.55 -11.05
N TYR A 57 -5.31 -11.16 -10.80
CA TYR A 57 -5.10 -12.01 -9.63
C TYR A 57 -4.35 -11.23 -8.54
N TYR A 58 -4.94 -11.13 -7.35
CA TYR A 58 -4.33 -10.46 -6.20
C TYR A 58 -3.60 -11.46 -5.33
N THR A 59 -2.27 -11.38 -5.31
CA THR A 59 -1.43 -12.32 -4.57
C THR A 59 -1.29 -12.00 -3.08
N THR A 60 -1.44 -10.73 -2.69
CA THR A 60 -1.18 -10.26 -1.31
C THR A 60 -2.33 -9.46 -0.69
N ARG A 61 -3.50 -9.41 -1.35
CA ARG A 61 -4.68 -8.68 -0.85
C ARG A 61 -5.99 -9.36 -1.26
N LYS A 62 -7.11 -8.80 -0.81
CA LYS A 62 -8.49 -9.27 -1.05
C LYS A 62 -8.94 -10.48 -0.20
N ASP A 63 -8.13 -10.93 0.75
CA ASP A 63 -8.51 -11.86 1.82
C ASP A 63 -8.31 -11.23 3.21
N ASN A 64 -9.33 -10.51 3.67
CA ASN A 64 -9.30 -9.85 4.97
C ASN A 64 -9.43 -10.82 6.14
N ALA A 65 -10.01 -12.02 5.92
CA ALA A 65 -10.17 -13.00 6.99
C ALA A 65 -8.80 -13.60 7.35
N TRP A 66 -8.03 -13.97 6.32
CA TRP A 66 -6.65 -14.43 6.49
C TRP A 66 -5.77 -13.33 7.08
N ALA A 67 -5.82 -12.10 6.55
CA ALA A 67 -4.97 -11.00 7.04
C ALA A 67 -5.25 -10.65 8.51
N LYS A 68 -6.52 -10.70 8.96
CA LYS A 68 -6.89 -10.48 10.36
C LYS A 68 -6.47 -11.63 11.29
N ALA A 69 -6.35 -12.84 10.76
CA ALA A 69 -5.91 -14.01 11.52
C ALA A 69 -4.38 -14.10 11.66
N ASN A 70 -3.62 -13.45 10.77
CA ASN A 70 -2.14 -13.50 10.73
C ASN A 70 -1.53 -12.08 10.77
N PRO A 71 -1.75 -11.30 11.86
CA PRO A 71 -1.30 -9.92 11.96
C PRO A 71 0.23 -9.75 11.98
N ASP A 72 0.98 -10.81 12.27
CA ASP A 72 2.45 -10.87 12.23
C ASP A 72 3.03 -11.06 10.83
N GLU A 73 2.21 -11.50 9.86
CA GLU A 73 2.61 -11.70 8.46
C GLU A 73 2.28 -10.49 7.56
N VAL A 74 1.79 -9.40 8.14
CA VAL A 74 1.51 -8.17 7.37
C VAL A 74 2.79 -7.55 6.85
N GLN A 75 2.70 -6.91 5.68
CA GLN A 75 3.83 -6.17 5.13
C GLN A 75 4.21 -5.00 6.05
N GLN A 76 5.50 -4.87 6.33
CA GLN A 76 6.06 -3.82 7.17
C GLN A 76 7.04 -2.96 6.37
N CYS A 77 7.25 -1.72 6.82
CA CYS A 77 8.29 -0.84 6.27
C CYS A 77 8.85 0.07 7.37
N TYR A 78 10.07 0.56 7.13
CA TYR A 78 10.65 1.59 7.97
C TYR A 78 10.09 2.97 7.64
N ILE A 79 9.77 3.73 8.67
CA ILE A 79 9.31 5.11 8.57
C ILE A 79 10.20 5.99 9.42
N MET A 80 10.47 7.19 8.92
CA MET A 80 11.20 8.23 9.62
C MET A 80 10.20 9.28 10.08
N THR A 81 10.28 9.66 11.36
CA THR A 81 9.49 10.79 11.88
C THR A 81 10.00 12.11 11.29
N GLY A 82 9.23 13.19 11.49
CA GLY A 82 9.79 14.53 11.38
C GLY A 82 10.94 14.76 12.37
N PHE A 83 11.67 15.87 12.21
CA PHE A 83 12.75 16.26 13.13
C PHE A 83 12.19 16.98 14.35
N TYR A 84 12.83 16.76 15.51
CA TYR A 84 12.41 17.32 16.79
C TYR A 84 13.64 17.84 17.53
N THR A 85 13.77 19.16 17.61
CA THR A 85 14.83 19.78 18.41
C THR A 85 14.57 19.58 19.90
N ALA A 86 15.55 19.07 20.64
CA ALA A 86 15.49 18.91 22.08
C ALA A 86 15.50 20.28 22.78
N PRO A 87 14.43 20.67 23.50
CA PRO A 87 14.38 21.95 24.22
C PRO A 87 15.25 21.95 25.49
N GLY A 88 15.75 20.78 25.91
CA GLY A 88 16.53 20.55 27.10
C GLY A 88 17.19 19.18 27.04
N ASP A 89 17.32 18.51 28.17
CA ASP A 89 17.92 17.17 28.28
C ASP A 89 17.02 16.01 27.81
N THR A 90 15.79 16.33 27.40
CA THR A 90 14.77 15.35 27.00
C THR A 90 13.99 15.86 25.79
N VAL A 91 13.65 14.95 24.88
CA VAL A 91 12.72 15.20 23.77
C VAL A 91 11.73 14.04 23.62
N THR A 92 10.48 14.37 23.27
CA THR A 92 9.44 13.37 23.01
C THR A 92 9.02 13.45 21.54
N ILE A 93 9.07 12.30 20.87
CA ILE A 93 8.87 12.12 19.43
C ILE A 93 7.60 11.28 19.22
N PRO A 94 6.46 11.87 18.83
CA PRO A 94 5.26 11.11 18.47
C PRO A 94 5.45 10.42 17.12
N LEU A 95 5.37 9.08 17.11
CA LEU A 95 5.74 8.26 15.94
C LEU A 95 4.78 8.42 14.76
N MET A 96 3.48 8.58 15.04
CA MET A 96 2.43 8.65 14.03
C MET A 96 2.07 10.07 13.59
N LYS A 97 2.83 11.11 14.03
CA LYS A 97 2.52 12.50 13.66
C LYS A 97 2.66 12.69 12.14
N GLY A 98 1.55 13.01 11.48
CA GLY A 98 1.48 13.18 10.03
C GLY A 98 1.23 11.88 9.26
N ILE A 99 0.96 10.77 9.95
CA ILE A 99 0.65 9.46 9.35
C ILE A 99 -0.79 9.09 9.71
N SER A 100 -1.57 8.65 8.72
CA SER A 100 -2.93 8.19 8.96
C SER A 100 -2.93 6.85 9.71
N PRO A 101 -3.65 6.72 10.84
CA PRO A 101 -3.79 5.45 11.56
C PRO A 101 -4.64 4.42 10.80
N GLU A 102 -5.35 4.83 9.73
CA GLU A 102 -6.04 3.89 8.83
C GLU A 102 -5.08 3.20 7.87
N LEU A 103 -3.89 3.77 7.66
CA LEU A 103 -2.90 3.26 6.71
C LEU A 103 -1.80 2.45 7.40
N MET A 104 -1.35 2.90 8.57
CA MET A 104 -0.20 2.33 9.26
C MET A 104 -0.44 2.22 10.76
N GLN A 105 0.26 1.27 11.37
CA GLN A 105 0.32 1.08 12.80
C GLN A 105 1.77 0.85 13.21
N VAL A 106 2.14 1.36 14.38
CA VAL A 106 3.46 1.12 14.98
C VAL A 106 3.57 -0.38 15.34
N ASN A 107 4.62 -1.05 14.84
CA ASN A 107 4.90 -2.42 15.22
C ASN A 107 5.53 -2.49 16.62
N THR A 108 4.74 -2.88 17.61
CA THR A 108 5.19 -3.13 18.99
C THR A 108 5.27 -4.62 19.33
N ASN A 109 5.08 -5.51 18.34
CA ASN A 109 5.13 -6.96 18.54
C ASN A 109 6.57 -7.47 18.50
N ASP A 110 7.41 -6.83 17.69
CA ASP A 110 8.85 -7.11 17.60
C ASP A 110 9.68 -6.26 18.56
N ASP A 111 10.89 -6.72 18.85
CA ASP A 111 11.83 -6.03 19.74
C ASP A 111 12.22 -4.65 19.18
N ILE A 112 11.65 -3.61 19.78
CA ILE A 112 11.85 -2.21 19.38
C ILE A 112 13.30 -1.77 19.52
N THR A 113 14.08 -2.33 20.47
CA THR A 113 15.48 -1.93 20.67
C THR A 113 16.43 -2.52 19.63
N ARG A 114 15.99 -3.61 18.99
CA ARG A 114 16.70 -4.24 17.87
C ARG A 114 16.33 -3.61 16.54
N TRP A 115 15.05 -3.31 16.34
CA TRP A 115 14.54 -2.94 15.03
C TRP A 115 14.36 -1.44 14.83
N TRP A 116 14.24 -0.63 15.88
CA TRP A 116 14.12 0.82 15.77
C TRP A 116 15.44 1.50 16.07
N GLU A 117 15.62 2.69 15.50
CA GLU A 117 16.80 3.51 15.70
C GLU A 117 16.37 4.94 16.00
N VAL A 118 16.78 5.46 17.16
CA VAL A 118 16.70 6.88 17.49
C VAL A 118 18.02 7.50 17.05
N MET A 119 17.96 8.53 16.22
CA MET A 119 19.14 9.18 15.66
C MET A 119 19.30 10.59 16.20
N ASP A 120 20.46 10.90 16.78
CA ASP A 120 20.91 12.28 16.91
C ASP A 120 21.43 12.72 15.54
N ARG A 121 20.63 13.53 14.85
CA ARG A 121 20.90 14.05 13.50
C ARG A 121 21.95 15.14 13.48
N THR A 122 22.16 15.82 14.61
CA THR A 122 23.20 16.85 14.73
C THR A 122 24.59 16.25 14.69
N THR A 123 24.77 15.08 15.32
CA THR A 123 26.04 14.33 15.33
C THR A 123 26.09 13.19 14.30
N GLY A 124 24.93 12.78 13.79
CA GLY A 124 24.78 11.65 12.87
C GLY A 124 24.99 10.30 13.54
N GLN A 125 24.78 10.19 14.85
CA GLN A 125 25.00 8.97 15.62
C GLN A 125 23.68 8.39 16.17
N PRO A 126 23.56 7.05 16.27
CA PRO A 126 22.44 6.45 16.97
C PRO A 126 22.52 6.70 18.47
N VAL A 127 21.36 6.97 19.07
CA VAL A 127 21.19 7.07 20.52
C VAL A 127 21.06 5.66 21.10
N PRO A 128 21.87 5.28 22.10
CA PRO A 128 21.80 3.97 22.74
C PRO A 128 20.39 3.63 23.26
N PRO A 129 19.93 2.36 23.14
CA PRO A 129 18.61 1.93 23.60
C PRO A 129 18.28 2.23 25.06
N GLU A 130 19.28 2.25 25.95
CA GLU A 130 19.13 2.58 27.36
C GLU A 130 18.79 4.05 27.63
N LEU A 131 18.96 4.93 26.63
CA LEU A 131 18.68 6.36 26.72
C LEU A 131 17.32 6.77 26.15
N TRP A 132 16.51 5.81 25.69
CA TRP A 132 15.16 6.11 25.22
C TRP A 132 14.15 5.03 25.61
N SER A 133 12.88 5.40 25.62
CA SER A 133 11.78 4.49 25.92
C SER A 133 10.56 4.83 25.08
N TYR A 134 9.77 3.81 24.76
CA TYR A 134 8.51 3.97 24.05
C TYR A 134 7.32 3.82 25.01
N ALA A 135 6.39 4.78 24.98
CA ALA A 135 5.12 4.73 25.68
C ALA A 135 4.08 5.57 24.94
N ASP A 136 2.81 5.15 24.98
CA ASP A 136 1.67 5.94 24.49
C ASP A 136 1.84 6.49 23.05
N GLY A 137 2.44 5.70 22.15
CA GLY A 137 2.64 6.07 20.75
C GLY A 137 3.80 7.04 20.49
N SER A 138 4.61 7.32 21.50
CA SER A 138 5.74 8.26 21.44
C SER A 138 7.02 7.64 21.98
N VAL A 139 8.16 8.10 21.47
CA VAL A 139 9.49 7.78 22.02
C VAL A 139 9.98 8.98 22.81
N THR A 140 10.36 8.78 24.06
CA THR A 140 11.02 9.78 24.90
C THR A 140 12.51 9.45 24.98
N VAL A 141 13.35 10.44 24.71
CA VAL A 141 14.80 10.30 24.54
C VAL A 141 15.51 11.24 25.52
N GLN A 142 16.53 10.74 26.22
CA GLN A 142 17.52 11.57 26.89
C GLN A 142 18.46 12.16 25.83
N ALA A 143 18.38 13.47 25.61
CA ALA A 143 18.98 14.15 24.49
C ALA A 143 19.97 15.23 24.93
N VAL A 144 20.85 15.63 24.02
CA VAL A 144 21.67 16.83 24.21
C VAL A 144 20.82 18.05 23.86
N PRO A 145 20.76 19.09 24.71
CA PRO A 145 19.99 20.29 24.42
C PRO A 145 20.34 20.88 23.05
N PHE A 146 19.30 21.28 22.31
CA PHE A 146 19.36 21.87 20.97
C PHE A 146 19.81 20.95 19.84
N HIS A 147 20.02 19.66 20.09
CA HIS A 147 20.18 18.68 19.01
C HIS A 147 18.81 18.26 18.45
N GLU A 148 18.83 17.76 17.22
CA GLU A 148 17.69 17.12 16.52
C GLU A 148 17.92 15.62 16.36
#